data_AF-A0AAU6ZPD2-F1
#
_entry.id   AF-A0AAU6ZPD2-F1
#
_cell.length_a   1.000
_cell.length_b   1.000
_cell.length_c   1.000
_cell.angle_alpha   90.00
_cell.angle_beta   90.00
_cell.angle_gamma   90.00
#
_symmetry.space_group_name_H-M   'P 1'
#
loop_
_entity.id
_entity.type
_entity.pdbx_description
1 polymer ?
#
loop_
_entity_poly.entity_id
_entity_poly.type
_entity_poly.pdbx_seq_one_letter_code
_entity_poly.pdbx_strand_id
1 'polypeptide(L)'
;MTPGQRLRQVANMLNLTTPLGLLVARTSRSRISRGPRGLLIAAGYAWKLPHAGAFTVGNVILYRAAHGVAGRNELLLAHEERHSTQYAYCLGLPFLVFYGVAAGWSMLRAGNPASRNFFERQAGLAAGGYIDQRIEIDQRIEAEA
;
A
#
# COMPACT_ATOMS: atom_id res chain seq x y z
N MET A 1 -6.72 -13.04 -14.25
CA MET A 1 -7.40 -12.41 -13.09
C MET A 1 -8.26 -13.45 -12.43
N THR A 2 -8.15 -13.62 -11.11
CA THR A 2 -9.01 -14.52 -10.34
C THR A 2 -10.36 -13.86 -10.02
N PRO A 3 -11.41 -14.61 -9.65
CA PRO A 3 -12.69 -14.04 -9.22
C PRO A 3 -12.53 -13.04 -8.07
N GLY A 4 -11.66 -13.33 -7.09
CA GLY A 4 -11.38 -12.43 -5.97
C GLY A 4 -10.75 -11.09 -6.42
N GLN A 5 -9.82 -11.13 -7.39
CA GLN A 5 -9.23 -9.90 -7.96
C GLN A 5 -10.27 -9.05 -8.69
N ARG A 6 -11.23 -9.71 -9.37
CA ARG A 6 -12.33 -9.01 -10.04
C ARG A 6 -13.29 -8.40 -9.02
N LEU A 7 -13.64 -9.13 -7.97
CA LEU A 7 -14.48 -8.62 -6.88
C LEU A 7 -13.86 -7.38 -6.24
N ARG A 8 -12.56 -7.44 -5.90
CA ARG A 8 -11.79 -6.30 -5.38
C ARG A 8 -11.87 -5.09 -6.31
N GLN A 9 -11.65 -5.30 -7.61
CA GLN A 9 -11.72 -4.23 -8.60
C GLN A 9 -13.11 -3.59 -8.66
N VAL A 10 -14.17 -4.39 -8.68
CA VAL A 10 -15.56 -3.89 -8.69
C VAL A 10 -15.87 -3.17 -7.39
N ALA A 11 -15.54 -3.73 -6.24
CA ALA A 11 -15.74 -3.10 -4.94
C ALA A 11 -15.06 -1.73 -4.86
N ASN A 12 -13.80 -1.63 -5.32
CA ASN A 12 -13.07 -0.36 -5.32
C ASN A 12 -13.52 0.65 -6.38
N MET A 13 -14.24 0.20 -7.40
CA MET A 13 -14.95 1.09 -8.31
C MET A 13 -16.24 1.61 -7.66
N LEU A 14 -17.01 0.74 -7.03
CA LEU A 14 -18.29 1.09 -6.38
C LEU A 14 -18.10 2.00 -5.15
N ASN A 15 -17.05 1.77 -4.35
CA ASN A 15 -16.72 2.62 -3.20
C ASN A 15 -15.97 3.92 -3.60
N LEU A 16 -15.84 4.18 -4.90
CA LEU A 16 -15.22 5.38 -5.50
C LEU A 16 -13.74 5.61 -5.20
N THR A 17 -13.05 4.68 -4.53
CA THR A 17 -11.61 4.85 -4.24
C THR A 17 -10.74 4.70 -5.48
N THR A 18 -11.11 3.85 -6.44
CA THR A 18 -10.37 3.78 -7.73
C THR A 18 -10.55 5.05 -8.56
N PRO A 19 -11.76 5.60 -8.75
CA PRO A 19 -11.95 6.95 -9.29
C PRO A 19 -11.13 8.02 -8.56
N LEU A 20 -11.08 7.99 -7.22
CA LEU A 20 -10.27 8.92 -6.45
C LEU A 20 -8.77 8.76 -6.72
N GLY A 21 -8.27 7.52 -6.76
CA GLY A 21 -6.86 7.23 -7.11
C GLY A 21 -6.50 7.72 -8.51
N LEU A 22 -7.41 7.58 -9.48
CA LEU A 22 -7.26 8.13 -10.82
C LEU A 22 -7.22 9.65 -10.82
N LEU A 23 -8.10 10.30 -10.04
CA LEU A 23 -8.10 11.74 -9.86
C LEU A 23 -6.77 12.23 -9.29
N VAL A 24 -6.25 11.58 -8.24
CA VAL A 24 -4.95 11.90 -7.64
C VAL A 24 -3.81 11.68 -8.65
N ALA A 25 -3.83 10.57 -9.39
CA ALA A 25 -2.84 10.32 -10.43
C ALA A 25 -2.88 11.41 -11.51
N ARG A 26 -4.07 11.89 -11.89
CA ARG A 26 -4.24 12.93 -12.90
C ARG A 26 -3.78 14.30 -12.41
N THR A 27 -4.12 14.69 -11.18
CA THR A 27 -3.73 15.98 -10.58
C THR A 27 -2.24 16.05 -10.23
N SER A 28 -1.64 14.90 -9.88
CA SER A 28 -0.19 14.77 -9.70
C SER A 28 0.60 14.67 -11.01
N ARG A 29 -0.08 14.65 -12.17
CA ARG A 29 0.51 14.46 -13.51
C ARG A 29 1.27 13.14 -13.64
N SER A 30 0.85 12.12 -12.89
CA SER A 30 1.40 10.78 -12.97
C SER A 30 1.00 10.11 -14.30
N ARG A 31 1.90 9.30 -14.86
CA ARG A 31 1.62 8.52 -16.08
C ARG A 31 0.96 7.21 -15.70
N ILE A 32 -0.30 7.04 -16.12
CA ILE A 32 -1.10 5.87 -15.81
C ILE A 32 -0.87 4.77 -16.85
N SER A 33 -0.66 3.53 -16.38
CA SER A 33 -0.57 2.32 -17.20
C SER A 33 -1.33 1.17 -16.53
N ARG A 34 -1.63 0.13 -17.31
CA ARG A 34 -2.25 -1.09 -16.78
C ARG A 34 -1.21 -1.94 -16.07
N GLY A 35 -1.48 -2.27 -14.81
CA GLY A 35 -0.72 -3.24 -14.04
C GLY A 35 -1.35 -4.64 -14.11
N PRO A 36 -0.69 -5.64 -13.52
CA PRO A 36 -1.24 -6.99 -13.44
C PRO A 36 -2.46 -7.04 -12.51
N ARG A 37 -3.25 -8.11 -12.63
CA ARG A 37 -4.31 -8.48 -11.67
C ARG A 37 -5.38 -7.39 -11.44
N GLY A 38 -5.61 -6.55 -12.44
CA GLY A 38 -6.62 -5.47 -12.40
C GLY A 38 -6.16 -4.20 -11.66
N LEU A 39 -4.86 -4.06 -11.42
CA LEU A 39 -4.26 -2.86 -10.85
C LEU A 39 -3.97 -1.82 -11.93
N LEU A 40 -3.93 -0.56 -11.52
CA LEU A 40 -3.47 0.56 -12.35
C LEU A 40 -2.20 1.12 -11.71
N ILE A 41 -1.17 1.32 -12.52
CA ILE A 41 0.11 1.87 -12.07
C ILE A 41 0.14 3.33 -12.48
N ALA A 42 0.33 4.23 -11.53
CA ALA A 42 0.52 5.65 -11.77
C ALA A 42 1.97 6.01 -11.42
N ALA A 43 2.81 6.21 -12.46
CA ALA A 43 4.23 6.46 -12.28
C ALA A 43 4.57 7.96 -12.25
N GLY A 44 5.65 8.32 -11.55
CA GLY A 44 6.16 9.69 -11.50
C GLY A 44 5.38 10.61 -10.57
N TYR A 45 4.85 10.09 -9.46
CA TYR A 45 4.15 10.89 -8.46
C TYR A 45 5.05 12.00 -7.89
N ALA A 46 4.69 13.25 -8.16
CA ALA A 46 5.57 14.41 -7.91
C ALA A 46 5.26 15.18 -6.61
N TRP A 47 4.19 14.86 -5.88
CA TRP A 47 3.87 15.59 -4.65
C TRP A 47 4.76 15.19 -3.47
N LYS A 48 4.95 16.12 -2.53
CA LYS A 48 5.83 15.95 -1.37
C LYS A 48 5.32 14.89 -0.38
N LEU A 49 4.00 14.77 -0.27
CA LEU A 49 3.31 13.81 0.58
C LEU A 49 2.38 12.94 -0.27
N PRO A 50 2.17 11.67 0.09
CA PRO A 50 2.78 10.93 1.21
C PRO A 50 4.26 10.58 0.94
N HIS A 51 5.08 10.47 2.01
CA HIS A 51 6.53 10.23 1.92
C HIS A 51 6.84 8.73 1.84
N ALA A 52 6.41 8.09 0.75
CA ALA A 52 6.67 6.68 0.46
C ALA A 52 7.16 6.50 -0.99
N GLY A 53 7.78 5.35 -1.27
CA GLY A 53 8.21 4.95 -2.62
C GLY A 53 7.04 4.61 -3.54
N ALA A 54 5.98 4.03 -2.96
CA ALA A 54 4.68 3.81 -3.56
C ALA A 54 3.58 3.95 -2.48
N PHE A 55 2.34 4.12 -2.92
CA PHE A 55 1.16 4.00 -2.06
C PHE A 55 -0.06 3.66 -2.91
N THR A 56 -1.09 3.13 -2.27
CA THR A 56 -2.29 2.65 -2.94
C THR A 56 -3.51 3.50 -2.62
N VAL A 57 -4.37 3.72 -3.61
CA VAL A 57 -5.72 4.29 -3.46
C VAL A 57 -6.69 3.47 -4.32
N GLY A 58 -7.52 2.65 -3.67
CA GLY A 58 -8.38 1.68 -4.37
C GLY A 58 -7.54 0.69 -5.18
N ASN A 59 -7.78 0.61 -6.50
CA ASN A 59 -6.97 -0.20 -7.43
C ASN A 59 -5.81 0.55 -8.10
N VAL A 60 -5.56 1.81 -7.73
CA VAL A 60 -4.47 2.62 -8.30
C VAL A 60 -3.29 2.62 -7.36
N ILE A 61 -2.12 2.18 -7.84
CA ILE A 61 -0.85 2.23 -7.11
C ILE A 61 -0.03 3.38 -7.68
N LEU A 62 0.22 4.38 -6.85
CA LEU A 62 0.99 5.56 -7.20
C LEU A 62 2.44 5.35 -6.80
N TYR A 63 3.34 5.38 -7.77
CA TYR A 63 4.79 5.25 -7.58
C TYR A 63 5.46 6.61 -7.76
N ARG A 64 6.42 6.92 -6.88
CA ARG A 64 7.34 8.04 -7.09
C ARG A 64 8.33 7.77 -8.22
N ALA A 65 8.68 6.50 -8.40
CA ALA A 65 9.56 6.06 -9.49
C ALA A 65 9.00 6.45 -10.86
N ALA A 66 9.91 6.74 -11.80
CA ALA A 66 9.58 7.12 -13.16
C ALA A 66 8.87 5.98 -13.92
N HIS A 67 8.18 6.37 -15.00
CA HIS A 67 7.57 5.41 -15.92
C HIS A 67 8.63 4.45 -16.50
N GLY A 68 8.29 3.17 -16.57
CA GLY A 68 9.22 2.11 -16.96
C GLY A 68 9.92 1.45 -15.77
N VAL A 69 10.09 2.14 -14.64
CA VAL A 69 10.61 1.54 -13.39
C VAL A 69 9.48 1.21 -12.42
N ALA A 70 8.45 2.06 -12.35
CA ALA A 70 7.27 1.86 -11.52
C ALA A 70 6.62 0.48 -11.77
N GLY A 71 6.30 -0.23 -10.69
CA GLY A 71 5.69 -1.56 -10.74
C GLY A 71 6.61 -2.73 -11.09
N ARG A 72 7.93 -2.51 -11.25
CA ARG A 72 8.90 -3.61 -11.50
C ARG A 72 9.30 -4.39 -10.26
N ASN A 73 9.27 -3.76 -9.09
CA ASN A 73 9.54 -4.47 -7.84
C ASN A 73 8.31 -5.29 -7.46
N GLU A 74 8.37 -6.61 -7.67
CA GLU A 74 7.25 -7.52 -7.43
C GLU A 74 6.85 -7.60 -5.95
N LEU A 75 7.80 -7.50 -5.02
CA LEU A 75 7.52 -7.52 -3.58
C LEU A 75 6.72 -6.27 -3.18
N LEU A 76 7.20 -5.09 -3.59
CA LEU A 76 6.50 -3.84 -3.33
C LEU A 76 5.13 -3.81 -4.01
N LEU A 77 5.03 -4.29 -5.25
CA LEU A 77 3.76 -4.41 -5.95
C LEU A 77 2.77 -5.33 -5.21
N ALA A 78 3.23 -6.46 -4.68
CA ALA A 78 2.41 -7.38 -3.90
C ALA A 78 1.96 -6.77 -2.56
N HIS A 79 2.83 -5.97 -1.92
CA HIS A 79 2.49 -5.20 -0.72
C HIS A 79 1.35 -4.20 -1.01
N GLU A 80 1.50 -3.38 -2.03
CA GLU A 80 0.50 -2.40 -2.46
C GLU A 80 -0.82 -3.05 -2.92
N GLU A 81 -0.75 -4.21 -3.58
CA GLU A 81 -1.94 -4.98 -3.96
C GLU A 81 -2.77 -5.44 -2.75
N ARG A 82 -2.11 -5.77 -1.64
CA ARG A 82 -2.81 -6.11 -0.39
C ARG A 82 -3.56 -4.89 0.15
N HIS A 83 -2.97 -3.69 0.10
CA HIS A 83 -3.70 -2.46 0.43
C HIS A 83 -4.92 -2.22 -0.47
N SER A 84 -4.85 -2.55 -1.76
CA SER A 84 -6.05 -2.50 -2.61
C SER A 84 -7.16 -3.43 -2.12
N THR A 85 -6.81 -4.58 -1.56
CA THR A 85 -7.79 -5.53 -0.98
C THR A 85 -8.36 -4.98 0.32
N GLN A 86 -7.52 -4.31 1.12
CA GLN A 86 -7.94 -3.61 2.35
C GLN A 86 -8.94 -2.50 2.06
N TYR A 87 -8.70 -1.69 1.03
CA TYR A 87 -9.70 -0.73 0.55
C TYR A 87 -11.05 -1.39 0.22
N ALA A 88 -11.04 -2.55 -0.43
CA ALA A 88 -12.26 -3.23 -0.85
C ALA A 88 -13.08 -3.71 0.35
N TYR A 89 -12.46 -4.38 1.33
CA TYR A 89 -13.19 -4.90 2.48
C TYR A 89 -13.49 -3.84 3.55
N CYS A 90 -12.70 -2.75 3.63
CA CYS A 90 -12.98 -1.60 4.49
C CYS A 90 -13.96 -0.59 3.86
N LEU A 91 -14.63 -0.96 2.75
CA LEU A 91 -15.64 -0.13 2.08
C LEU A 91 -15.11 1.24 1.61
N GLY A 92 -13.84 1.29 1.20
CA GLY A 92 -13.24 2.47 0.58
C GLY A 92 -12.57 3.42 1.59
N LEU A 93 -13.07 4.65 1.69
CA LEU A 93 -12.46 5.71 2.51
C LEU A 93 -12.32 5.39 4.02
N PRO A 94 -13.20 4.59 4.68
CA PRO A 94 -13.00 4.22 6.07
C PRO A 94 -11.65 3.54 6.34
N PHE A 95 -11.08 2.87 5.32
CA PHE A 95 -9.72 2.32 5.38
C PHE A 95 -8.69 3.36 5.84
N LEU A 96 -8.73 4.58 5.30
CA LEU A 96 -7.76 5.63 5.63
C LEU A 96 -7.82 6.02 7.11
N VAL A 97 -9.02 6.03 7.68
CA VAL A 97 -9.22 6.32 9.10
C VAL A 97 -8.64 5.19 9.95
N PHE A 98 -9.01 3.94 9.66
CA PHE A 98 -8.49 2.79 10.41
C PHE A 98 -6.97 2.65 10.27
N TYR A 99 -6.44 2.87 9.08
CA TYR A 99 -5.00 2.88 8.82
C TYR A 99 -4.31 3.98 9.63
N GLY A 100 -4.83 5.20 9.61
CA GLY A 100 -4.28 6.33 10.38
C GLY A 100 -4.27 6.07 11.88
N VAL A 101 -5.35 5.51 12.43
CA VAL A 101 -5.42 5.11 13.85
C VAL A 101 -4.38 4.03 14.17
N ALA A 102 -4.26 2.99 13.33
CA ALA A 102 -3.29 1.92 13.52
C ALA A 102 -1.84 2.42 13.40
N ALA A 103 -1.57 3.32 12.46
CA ALA A 103 -0.27 3.96 12.27
C ALA A 103 0.08 4.87 13.46
N GLY A 104 -0.86 5.67 13.95
CA GLY A 104 -0.69 6.51 15.14
C GLY A 104 -0.45 5.67 16.40
N TRP A 105 -1.21 4.59 16.58
CA TRP A 105 -0.97 3.65 17.68
C TRP A 105 0.41 3.00 17.58
N SER A 106 0.82 2.58 16.38
CA SER A 106 2.15 2.03 16.15
C SER A 106 3.25 3.05 16.48
N MET A 107 3.07 4.31 16.06
CA MET A 107 3.99 5.39 16.35
C MET A 107 4.15 5.59 17.86
N LEU A 108 3.04 5.66 18.60
CA LEU A 108 3.06 5.83 20.07
C LEU A 108 3.72 4.66 20.80
N ARG A 109 3.62 3.43 20.26
CA ARG A 109 4.05 2.22 20.96
C ARG A 109 5.42 1.71 20.51
N ALA A 110 5.83 1.95 19.27
CA ALA A 110 7.04 1.38 18.66
C ALA A 110 7.93 2.43 17.99
N GLY A 111 7.58 3.72 18.06
CA GLY A 111 8.37 4.81 17.47
C GLY A 111 8.36 4.84 15.94
N ASN A 112 7.53 4.02 15.30
CA ASN A 112 7.36 4.00 13.84
C ASN A 112 5.92 3.61 13.46
N PRO A 113 5.41 4.04 12.29
CA PRO A 113 4.01 3.86 11.92
C PRO A 113 3.67 2.46 11.41
N ALA A 114 4.64 1.57 11.22
CA ALA A 114 4.47 0.29 10.52
C ALA A 114 4.50 -0.94 11.45
N SER A 115 5.48 -1.05 12.36
CA SER A 115 5.77 -2.28 13.11
C SER A 115 4.62 -2.83 13.95
N ARG A 116 3.70 -1.97 14.42
CA ARG A 116 2.49 -2.38 15.16
C ARG A 116 1.19 -2.03 14.43
N ASN A 117 1.27 -1.60 13.17
CA ASN A 117 0.09 -1.33 12.34
C ASN A 117 -0.40 -2.64 11.73
N PHE A 118 -1.65 -3.02 12.06
CA PHE A 118 -2.28 -4.24 11.57
C PHE A 118 -2.29 -4.33 10.04
N PHE A 119 -2.57 -3.22 9.35
CA PHE A 119 -2.68 -3.18 7.90
C PHE A 119 -1.32 -3.36 7.22
N GLU A 120 -0.28 -2.75 7.76
CA GLU A 120 1.12 -2.88 7.30
C GLU A 120 1.66 -4.31 7.50
N ARG A 121 1.37 -4.91 8.67
CA ARG A 121 1.75 -6.30 8.94
C ARG A 121 1.04 -7.28 8.02
N GLN A 122 -0.26 -7.08 7.81
CA GLN A 122 -1.03 -7.87 6.85
C GLN A 122 -0.53 -7.68 5.42
N ALA A 123 -0.08 -6.46 5.07
CA ALA A 123 0.51 -6.15 3.75
C ALA A 123 1.94 -6.70 3.59
N GLY A 124 2.61 -7.08 4.68
CA GLY A 124 3.97 -7.61 4.72
C GLY A 124 5.00 -6.48 4.82
N LEU A 125 5.56 -6.30 6.03
CA LEU A 125 6.48 -5.21 6.37
C LEU A 125 7.72 -5.17 5.46
N ALA A 126 8.41 -6.30 5.30
CA ALA A 126 9.63 -6.38 4.50
C ALA A 126 9.40 -6.02 3.03
N ALA A 127 8.23 -6.38 2.50
CA ALA A 127 7.85 -6.06 1.13
C ALA A 127 7.54 -4.55 0.94
N GLY A 128 7.09 -3.87 1.99
CA GLY A 128 6.94 -2.41 2.03
C GLY A 128 8.22 -1.64 2.36
N GLY A 129 9.34 -2.35 2.58
CA GLY A 129 10.63 -1.76 2.93
C GLY A 129 10.85 -1.52 4.44
N TYR A 130 10.00 -2.09 5.30
CA TYR A 130 10.15 -2.02 6.76
C TYR A 130 10.76 -3.30 7.33
N ILE A 131 11.71 -3.15 8.26
CA ILE A 131 12.27 -4.27 9.03
C ILE A 131 11.33 -4.56 10.21
N ASP A 132 10.94 -5.83 10.39
CA ASP A 132 10.18 -6.24 11.57
C ASP A 132 11.11 -6.33 12.78
N GLN A 133 11.03 -5.33 13.66
CA GLN A 133 11.85 -5.24 14.86
C GLN A 133 11.61 -6.39 15.86
N ARG A 134 10.49 -7.13 15.75
CA ARG A 134 10.26 -8.30 16.63
C ARG A 134 11.14 -9.48 16.24
N ILE A 135 11.34 -9.70 14.94
CA ILE A 135 12.20 -10.78 14.43
C ILE A 135 13.65 -10.53 14.86
N GLU A 136 14.10 -9.26 14.86
CA GLU A 136 15.45 -8.92 15.30
C GLU A 136 15.66 -9.21 16.81
N ILE A 137 14.65 -8.99 17.65
CA ILE A 137 14.73 -9.27 19.09
C ILE A 137 14.75 -10.77 19.34
N ASP A 138 13.86 -11.54 18.69
CA ASP A 138 13.81 -13.00 18.86
C ASP A 138 15.11 -13.66 18.36
N GLN A 139 15.67 -13.19 17.22
CA GLN A 139 16.96 -13.70 16.73
C GLN A 139 18.15 -13.33 17.61
N ARG A 140 18.14 -12.17 18.27
CA ARG A 140 19.18 -11.81 19.26
C ARG A 140 19.09 -12.69 20.50
N ILE A 141 17.87 -12.96 20.98
CA ILE A 141 17.66 -13.83 22.14
C ILE A 141 18.09 -15.27 21.82
N GLU A 142 17.79 -15.79 20.62
CA GLU A 142 18.26 -17.12 20.18
C GLU A 142 19.78 -17.18 19.94
N ALA A 143 20.42 -16.08 19.53
CA ALA A 143 21.87 -16.03 19.34
C ALA A 143 22.66 -15.87 20.65
N GLU A 144 22.02 -15.40 21.72
CA GLU A 144 22.60 -15.23 23.06
C GLU A 144 22.24 -16.38 24.03
N ALA A 145 21.42 -17.36 23.60
CA ALA A 145 21.02 -18.55 24.34
C ALA A 145 21.84 -19.79 23.95
#